data_AF-A0A397J493-F1
#
_entry.id   AF-A0A397J493-F1
#
_cell.length_a   1.000
_cell.length_b   1.000
_cell.length_c   1.000
_cell.angle_alpha   90.00
_cell.angle_beta   90.00
_cell.angle_gamma   90.00
#
_symmetry.space_group_name_H-M   'P 1'
#
loop_
_entity.id
_entity.type
_entity.pdbx_description
1 polymer ?
#
loop_
_entity_poly.entity_id
_entity_poly.type
_entity_poly.pdbx_seq_one_letter_code
_entity_poly.pdbx_strand_id
1 'polypeptide(L)'
;MSTTKDIEKMYKGSFSYYNDEINSIDIDTNTKVKIERIDEDAANLNFVDNKDIRIPIPDDIVLKNTSNKDQVLSASNNQFPVTRGYNYTLYKKGNPIFYLETSVINLEYRFKLEQKIISLENTIKSIEKSLEDIKLIITGREPERTPRLLVRPHNQLQVVHLVHKL
;
A
#
# COMPACT_ATOMS: atom_id res chain seq x y z
N MET A 1 17.95 -4.28 31.54
CA MET A 1 16.69 -3.92 30.84
C MET A 1 16.98 -2.66 30.03
N SER A 2 17.16 -2.78 28.72
CA SER A 2 17.36 -1.63 27.84
C SER A 2 16.00 -1.05 27.49
N THR A 3 15.77 0.20 27.88
CA THR A 3 14.54 0.93 27.58
C THR A 3 14.55 1.41 26.13
N THR A 4 13.40 1.29 25.47
CA THR A 4 13.05 1.66 24.08
C THR A 4 13.50 3.06 23.64
N LYS A 5 13.91 3.93 24.57
CA LYS A 5 14.48 5.27 24.32
C LYS A 5 15.85 5.28 23.64
N ASP A 6 16.66 4.23 23.75
CA ASP A 6 17.98 4.20 23.11
C ASP A 6 17.93 3.90 21.61
N ILE A 7 16.79 3.42 21.11
CA ILE A 7 16.58 3.04 19.70
C ILE A 7 16.18 4.26 18.85
N GLU A 8 15.58 5.29 19.45
CA GLU A 8 15.18 6.53 18.74
C GLU A 8 16.36 7.35 18.23
N LYS A 9 17.56 7.23 18.82
CA LYS A 9 18.71 8.09 18.48
C LYS A 9 19.50 7.66 17.24
N MET A 10 19.12 6.58 16.57
CA MET A 10 19.90 6.02 15.46
C MET A 10 19.13 5.89 14.14
N TYR A 11 17.87 6.33 14.11
CA TYR A 11 17.01 6.17 12.96
C TYR A 11 17.04 7.41 12.06
N LYS A 12 17.69 7.32 10.91
CA LYS A 12 17.84 8.44 9.97
C LYS A 12 16.69 8.61 8.96
N GLY A 13 15.66 7.75 9.03
CA GLY A 13 14.45 7.86 8.20
C GLY A 13 13.86 6.52 7.80
N SER A 14 12.69 6.57 7.17
CA SER A 14 11.96 5.45 6.56
C SER A 14 11.59 5.79 5.12
N PHE A 15 11.68 4.84 4.20
CA PHE A 15 11.12 4.98 2.85
C PHE A 15 9.91 4.07 2.70
N SER A 16 8.86 4.58 2.04
CA SER A 16 7.69 3.82 1.62
C SER A 16 7.61 3.86 0.11
N TYR A 17 7.39 2.70 -0.52
CA TYR A 17 7.12 2.60 -1.97
C TYR A 17 5.88 3.39 -2.42
N TYR A 18 5.03 3.85 -1.49
CA TYR A 18 3.78 4.56 -1.78
C TYR A 18 3.88 6.08 -1.65
N ASN A 19 4.88 6.58 -0.94
CA ASN A 19 5.16 8.00 -0.84
C ASN A 19 6.53 8.24 -1.50
N ASP A 20 6.52 8.71 -2.75
CA ASP A 20 7.71 9.13 -3.53
C ASP A 20 8.45 10.36 -2.90
N GLU A 21 8.24 10.63 -1.61
CA GLU A 21 8.68 11.84 -0.92
C GLU A 21 10.14 11.77 -0.43
N ILE A 22 10.73 10.57 -0.28
CA ILE A 22 12.11 10.41 0.21
C ILE A 22 12.97 9.68 -0.82
N ASN A 23 13.67 10.44 -1.67
CA ASN A 23 14.54 9.87 -2.71
C ASN A 23 16.00 9.69 -2.25
N SER A 24 16.36 10.17 -1.05
CA SER A 24 17.73 10.04 -0.53
C SER A 24 17.81 10.03 0.99
N ILE A 25 18.79 9.31 1.54
CA ILE A 25 19.08 9.19 2.97
C ILE A 25 20.55 9.53 3.22
N ASP A 26 20.82 10.43 4.17
CA ASP A 26 22.19 10.80 4.54
C ASP A 26 22.83 9.75 5.47
N ILE A 27 23.84 9.02 4.98
CA ILE A 27 24.55 7.98 5.76
C ILE A 27 25.58 8.63 6.68
N ASP A 28 26.32 9.60 6.17
CA ASP A 28 27.28 10.43 6.90
C ASP A 28 27.45 11.78 6.18
N THR A 29 28.47 12.56 6.54
CA THR A 29 28.72 13.90 5.97
C THR A 29 29.00 13.88 4.47
N ASN A 30 29.49 12.75 3.94
CA ASN A 30 29.97 12.66 2.57
C ASN A 30 29.23 11.63 1.73
N THR A 31 28.43 10.77 2.35
CA THR A 31 27.76 9.65 1.67
C THR A 31 26.26 9.71 1.87
N LYS A 32 25.53 9.56 0.77
CA LYS A 32 24.07 9.40 0.76
C LYS A 32 23.69 8.10 0.06
N VAL A 33 22.56 7.54 0.43
CA VAL A 33 21.88 6.49 -0.34
C VAL A 33 20.77 7.16 -1.12
N LYS A 34 20.81 7.05 -2.44
CA LYS A 34 19.69 7.41 -3.32
C LYS A 34 18.89 6.16 -3.65
N ILE A 35 17.58 6.29 -3.53
CA ILE A 35 16.63 5.25 -3.88
C ILE A 35 16.16 5.55 -5.30
N GLU A 36 16.51 4.68 -6.23
CA GLU A 36 16.14 4.80 -7.63
C GLU A 36 15.13 3.71 -7.98
N ARG A 37 13.91 4.13 -8.33
CA ARG A 37 12.85 3.21 -8.73
C ARG A 37 13.20 2.61 -10.10
N ILE A 38 13.12 1.28 -10.20
CA ILE A 38 13.28 0.55 -11.47
C ILE A 38 11.90 0.42 -12.13
N ASP A 39 10.93 -0.10 -11.38
CA ASP A 39 9.56 -0.32 -11.82
C ASP A 39 8.58 -0.23 -10.62
N GLU A 40 7.37 -0.78 -10.74
CA GLU A 40 6.37 -0.76 -9.68
C GLU A 40 6.69 -1.62 -8.46
N ASP A 41 7.57 -2.61 -8.60
CA ASP A 41 7.89 -3.59 -7.57
C ASP A 41 9.37 -3.64 -7.21
N ALA A 42 10.24 -2.90 -7.90
CA ALA A 42 11.67 -2.90 -7.67
C ALA A 42 12.29 -1.51 -7.62
N ALA A 43 13.32 -1.37 -6.78
CA ALA A 43 14.17 -0.19 -6.69
C ALA A 43 15.63 -0.60 -6.42
N ASN A 44 16.56 0.32 -6.67
CA ASN A 44 17.96 0.19 -6.33
C ASN A 44 18.35 1.19 -5.27
N LEU A 45 19.14 0.74 -4.31
CA LEU A 45 19.87 1.62 -3.40
C LEU A 45 21.25 1.88 -4.00
N ASN A 46 21.46 3.12 -4.44
CA ASN A 46 22.71 3.62 -4.98
C ASN A 46 23.43 4.50 -3.95
N PHE A 47 24.74 4.39 -3.83
CA PHE A 47 25.54 5.24 -2.95
C PHE A 47 26.11 6.40 -3.76
N VAL A 48 25.95 7.62 -3.26
CA VAL A 48 26.45 8.84 -3.90
C VAL A 48 27.22 9.70 -2.91
N ASP A 49 28.13 10.52 -3.43
CA ASP A 49 28.84 11.52 -2.64
C ASP A 49 28.00 12.80 -2.43
N ASN A 50 28.59 13.82 -1.79
CA ASN A 50 27.96 15.12 -1.58
C ASN A 50 27.75 15.96 -2.87
N LYS A 51 28.26 15.49 -4.01
CA LYS A 51 28.05 16.06 -5.34
C LYS A 51 27.10 15.21 -6.18
N ASP A 52 26.40 14.26 -5.56
CA ASP A 52 25.51 13.29 -6.22
C ASP A 52 26.21 12.38 -7.24
N ILE A 53 27.53 12.22 -7.14
CA ILE A 53 28.31 11.30 -7.97
C ILE A 53 28.24 9.91 -7.35
N ARG A 54 27.94 8.90 -8.16
CA ARG A 54 27.88 7.51 -7.71
C ARG A 54 29.24 7.03 -7.22
N ILE A 55 29.27 6.44 -6.02
CA ILE A 55 30.46 5.90 -5.38
C ILE A 55 30.30 4.40 -5.11
N PRO A 56 31.41 3.66 -4.90
CA PRO A 56 31.37 2.31 -4.36
C PRO A 56 30.55 2.22 -3.07
N ILE A 57 29.83 1.10 -2.89
CA ILE A 57 29.21 0.77 -1.60
C ILE A 57 30.35 0.69 -0.58
N PRO A 58 30.29 1.46 0.52
CA PRO A 58 31.32 1.38 1.56
C PRO A 58 31.40 -0.03 2.16
N ASP A 59 32.62 -0.51 2.43
CA ASP A 59 32.87 -1.88 2.93
C ASP A 59 32.18 -2.20 4.27
N ASP A 60 31.83 -1.18 5.04
CA ASP A 60 31.15 -1.31 6.33
C ASP A 60 29.62 -1.31 6.23
N ILE A 61 29.07 -1.31 5.01
CA ILE A 61 27.63 -1.31 4.74
C ILE A 61 27.12 -2.70 4.41
N VAL A 62 26.03 -3.09 5.08
CA VAL A 62 25.33 -4.35 4.85
C VAL A 62 23.83 -4.09 4.77
N LEU A 63 23.18 -4.59 3.71
CA LEU A 63 21.72 -4.61 3.63
C LEU A 63 21.20 -6.02 3.98
N LYS A 64 20.20 -6.09 4.85
CA LYS A 64 19.52 -7.35 5.19
C LYS A 64 18.04 -7.28 4.83
N ASN A 65 17.50 -8.39 4.31
CA ASN A 65 16.06 -8.62 4.18
C ASN A 65 15.52 -9.11 5.52
N THR A 66 14.91 -8.22 6.29
CA THR A 66 14.38 -8.55 7.61
C THR A 66 13.04 -9.27 7.56
N SER A 67 12.38 -9.29 6.39
CA SER A 67 11.19 -10.12 6.17
C SER A 67 11.50 -11.58 5.87
N ASN A 68 12.73 -11.90 5.45
CA ASN A 68 13.16 -13.26 5.15
C ASN A 68 14.40 -13.66 5.98
N LYS A 69 14.19 -13.89 7.28
CA LYS A 69 15.20 -14.44 8.21
C LYS A 69 16.54 -13.66 8.23
N ASP A 70 16.49 -12.34 8.09
CA ASP A 70 17.67 -11.47 8.08
C ASP A 70 18.72 -11.85 7.02
N GLN A 71 18.26 -12.37 5.87
CA GLN A 71 19.15 -12.72 4.76
C GLN A 71 19.96 -11.49 4.33
N VAL A 72 21.29 -11.62 4.35
CA VAL A 72 22.20 -10.61 3.81
C VAL A 72 22.06 -10.56 2.30
N LEU A 73 21.81 -9.38 1.75
CA LEU A 73 21.76 -9.18 0.30
C LEU A 73 23.17 -8.97 -0.25
N SER A 74 23.47 -9.68 -1.33
CA SER A 74 24.64 -9.37 -2.15
C SER A 74 24.35 -8.12 -2.98
N ALA A 75 25.28 -7.18 -2.93
CA ALA A 75 25.29 -6.09 -3.90
C ALA A 75 25.58 -6.65 -5.30
N SER A 76 24.89 -6.12 -6.31
CA SER A 76 25.17 -6.38 -7.72
C SER A 76 25.42 -5.03 -8.39
N ASN A 77 26.39 -4.95 -9.30
CA ASN A 77 26.72 -3.71 -10.02
C ASN A 77 26.86 -2.46 -9.10
N ASN A 78 27.41 -2.65 -7.90
CA ASN A 78 27.59 -1.56 -6.94
C ASN A 78 26.28 -0.87 -6.52
N GLN A 79 25.22 -1.65 -6.34
CA GLN A 79 23.91 -1.24 -5.82
C GLN A 79 23.28 -2.41 -5.05
N PHE A 80 22.34 -2.11 -4.15
CA PHE A 80 21.48 -3.13 -3.57
C PHE A 80 20.12 -3.12 -4.27
N PRO A 81 19.73 -4.22 -4.94
CA PRO A 81 18.37 -4.37 -5.41
C PRO A 81 17.44 -4.61 -4.23
N VAL A 82 16.33 -3.88 -4.19
CA VAL A 82 15.26 -4.04 -3.20
C VAL A 82 13.94 -4.23 -3.92
N THR A 83 13.13 -5.13 -3.40
CA THR A 83 11.85 -5.53 -3.99
C THR A 83 10.73 -5.21 -3.02
N ARG A 84 9.67 -4.60 -3.55
CA ARG A 84 8.40 -4.44 -2.88
C ARG A 84 7.88 -5.81 -2.47
N GLY A 85 7.55 -5.99 -1.20
CA GLY A 85 7.31 -7.35 -0.70
C GLY A 85 7.99 -7.61 0.64
N TYR A 86 9.16 -7.01 0.80
CA TYR A 86 10.11 -7.33 1.85
C TYR A 86 10.57 -6.07 2.57
N ASN A 87 10.70 -6.15 3.88
CA ASN A 87 11.35 -5.13 4.66
C ASN A 87 12.86 -5.33 4.63
N TYR A 88 13.59 -4.21 4.61
CA TYR A 88 15.05 -4.23 4.64
C TYR A 88 15.59 -3.34 5.74
N THR A 89 16.76 -3.68 6.25
CA THR A 89 17.51 -2.82 7.16
C THR A 89 18.93 -2.67 6.65
N LEU A 90 19.35 -1.41 6.53
CA LEU A 90 20.71 -1.04 6.19
C LEU A 90 21.50 -0.86 7.48
N TYR A 91 22.64 -1.52 7.55
CA TYR A 91 23.56 -1.49 8.68
C TYR A 91 24.87 -0.83 8.26
N LYS A 92 25.44 -0.01 9.15
CA LYS A 92 26.82 0.50 9.04
C LYS A 92 27.62 0.07 10.25
N LYS A 93 28.74 -0.63 10.04
CA LYS A 93 29.57 -1.21 11.11
C LYS A 93 28.74 -2.05 12.11
N GLY A 94 27.76 -2.79 11.58
CA GLY A 94 26.86 -3.63 12.37
C GLY A 94 25.72 -2.91 13.08
N ASN A 95 25.63 -1.57 13.00
CA ASN A 95 24.54 -0.82 13.62
C ASN A 95 23.46 -0.47 12.58
N PRO A 96 22.16 -0.65 12.88
CA PRO A 96 21.10 -0.25 11.98
C PRO A 96 21.07 1.28 11.84
N ILE A 97 21.07 1.76 10.60
CA ILE A 97 21.06 3.20 10.29
C ILE A 97 19.82 3.63 9.51
N PHE A 98 19.15 2.67 8.86
CA PHE A 98 17.97 2.92 8.04
C PHE A 98 17.13 1.66 7.91
N TYR A 99 15.82 1.82 7.89
CA TYR A 99 14.87 0.73 7.65
C TYR A 99 13.97 1.10 6.47
N LEU A 100 13.92 0.17 5.53
CA LEU A 100 13.09 0.24 4.33
C LEU A 100 11.85 -0.61 4.61
N GLU A 101 10.74 0.05 4.92
CA GLU A 101 9.47 -0.64 5.07
C GLU A 101 8.79 -0.70 3.71
N THR A 102 8.70 -1.90 3.13
CA THR A 102 7.96 -2.06 1.88
C THR A 102 6.60 -2.64 2.26
N SER A 103 5.66 -1.73 2.52
CA SER A 103 4.38 -2.07 3.13
C SER A 103 3.50 -2.95 2.23
N VAL A 104 3.70 -4.27 2.23
CA VAL A 104 2.69 -5.23 1.72
C VAL A 104 1.49 -5.25 2.65
N ILE A 105 1.72 -5.04 3.95
CA ILE A 105 0.69 -5.10 4.99
C ILE A 105 -0.37 -4.01 4.77
N ASN A 106 -0.06 -2.90 4.09
CA ASN A 106 -1.02 -1.81 3.94
C ASN A 106 -2.11 -2.08 2.88
N LEU A 107 -1.88 -2.96 1.90
CA LEU A 107 -2.87 -3.19 0.83
C LEU A 107 -4.12 -3.94 1.31
N GLU A 108 -3.95 -4.97 2.15
CA GLU A 108 -5.09 -5.73 2.67
C GLU A 108 -5.90 -4.89 3.68
N TYR A 109 -5.22 -4.12 4.53
CA TYR A 109 -5.87 -3.19 5.46
C TYR A 109 -6.55 -2.03 4.71
N ARG A 110 -5.90 -1.47 3.69
CA ARG A 110 -6.50 -0.44 2.83
C ARG A 110 -7.71 -0.97 2.08
N PHE A 111 -7.65 -2.16 1.49
CA PHE A 111 -8.81 -2.77 0.84
C PHE A 111 -9.97 -2.98 1.82
N LYS A 112 -9.69 -3.50 3.03
CA LYS A 112 -10.71 -3.63 4.10
C LYS A 112 -11.29 -2.28 4.51
N LEU A 113 -10.49 -1.23 4.58
CA LEU A 113 -10.95 0.13 4.87
C LEU A 113 -11.81 0.70 3.72
N GLU A 114 -11.40 0.52 2.47
CA GLU A 114 -12.14 0.96 1.29
C GLU A 114 -13.52 0.28 1.21
N GLN A 115 -13.58 -1.04 1.45
CA GLN A 115 -14.87 -1.77 1.53
C GLN A 115 -15.76 -1.24 2.65
N LYS A 116 -15.16 -0.92 3.81
CA LYS A 116 -15.90 -0.37 4.96
C LYS A 116 -16.43 1.05 4.68
N ILE A 117 -15.66 1.88 3.97
CA ILE A 117 -16.07 3.22 3.53
C ILE A 117 -17.26 3.12 2.57
N ILE A 118 -17.18 2.25 1.54
CA ILE A 118 -18.27 2.04 0.59
C ILE A 118 -19.56 1.60 1.30
N SER A 119 -19.45 0.69 2.28
CA SER A 119 -20.58 0.24 3.09
C SER A 119 -21.22 1.39 3.89
N LEU A 120 -20.40 2.28 4.47
CA LEU A 120 -20.88 3.44 5.20
C LEU A 120 -21.55 4.46 4.28
N GLU A 121 -20.98 4.75 3.10
CA GLU A 121 -21.57 5.67 2.12
C GLU A 121 -22.97 5.20 1.66
N ASN A 122 -23.13 3.90 1.40
CA ASN A 122 -24.43 3.34 1.04
C ASN A 122 -25.45 3.46 2.18
N THR A 123 -24.99 3.28 3.42
CA THR A 123 -25.84 3.45 4.61
C THR A 123 -26.29 4.91 4.76
N ILE A 124 -25.36 5.86 4.60
CA ILE A 124 -25.66 7.30 4.66
C ILE A 124 -26.68 7.67 3.58
N LYS A 125 -26.47 7.26 2.32
CA LYS A 125 -27.41 7.51 1.22
C LYS A 125 -28.82 6.96 1.51
N SER A 126 -28.90 5.78 2.13
CA SER A 126 -30.20 5.20 2.53
C SER A 126 -30.88 6.05 3.61
N ILE A 127 -30.12 6.53 4.60
CA ILE A 127 -30.64 7.38 5.68
C ILE A 127 -31.10 8.73 5.12
N GLU A 128 -30.31 9.36 4.25
CA GLU A 128 -30.66 10.63 3.60
C GLU A 128 -31.97 10.53 2.83
N LYS A 129 -32.15 9.43 2.08
CA LYS A 129 -33.40 9.16 1.37
C LYS A 129 -34.59 9.03 2.33
N SER A 130 -34.45 8.23 3.39
CA SER A 130 -35.50 8.08 4.40
C SER A 130 -35.83 9.40 5.11
N LEU A 131 -34.83 10.24 5.37
CA LEU A 131 -35.05 11.57 5.94
C LEU A 131 -35.84 12.47 4.98
N GLU A 132 -35.58 12.40 3.69
CA GLU A 132 -36.32 13.17 2.69
C GLU A 132 -37.79 12.71 2.60
N ASP A 133 -38.01 11.39 2.60
CA ASP A 133 -39.36 10.80 2.65
C ASP A 133 -40.13 11.28 3.91
N ILE A 134 -39.46 11.32 5.06
CA ILE A 134 -40.05 11.81 6.32
C ILE A 134 -40.36 13.31 6.26
N LYS A 135 -39.46 14.14 5.70
CA LYS A 135 -39.72 15.58 5.53
C LYS A 135 -40.94 15.83 4.64
N LEU A 136 -41.10 15.06 3.56
CA LEU A 136 -42.25 15.13 2.67
C LEU A 136 -43.56 14.84 3.46
N ILE A 137 -43.55 13.77 4.26
CA ILE A 137 -44.69 13.42 5.14
C ILE A 137 -45.02 14.55 6.13
N ILE A 138 -44.02 15.12 6.81
CA ILE A 138 -44.23 16.15 7.85
C ILE A 138 -44.69 17.48 7.24
N THR A 139 -44.20 17.84 6.06
CA THR A 139 -44.54 19.11 5.38
C THR A 139 -45.85 19.06 4.60
N GLY A 140 -46.54 17.92 4.59
CA GLY A 140 -47.80 17.73 3.85
C GLY A 140 -47.64 17.73 2.33
N ARG A 141 -46.41 17.53 1.83
CA ARG A 141 -46.13 17.35 0.40
C ARG A 141 -46.02 15.85 0.12
N GLU A 142 -46.88 15.29 -0.73
CA GLU A 142 -46.78 13.87 -1.10
C GLU A 142 -45.40 13.59 -1.72
N PRO A 143 -44.70 12.49 -1.32
CA PRO A 143 -43.48 12.08 -1.98
C PRO A 143 -43.76 11.68 -3.43
N GLU A 144 -42.92 12.14 -4.37
CA GLU A 144 -43.02 11.73 -5.77
C GLU A 144 -42.92 10.20 -5.86
N ARG A 145 -44.05 9.58 -6.20
CA ARG A 145 -44.13 8.13 -6.38
C ARG A 145 -43.20 7.74 -7.53
N THR A 146 -42.11 7.06 -7.20
CA THR A 146 -41.30 6.38 -8.22
C THR A 146 -42.22 5.45 -9.02
N PRO A 147 -42.29 5.56 -10.35
CA PRO A 147 -43.20 4.74 -11.14
C PRO A 147 -42.86 3.26 -10.93
N ARG A 148 -43.83 2.51 -10.39
CA ARG A 148 -43.74 1.06 -10.27
C ARG A 148 -43.68 0.50 -11.69
N LEU A 149 -42.50 -0.01 -12.09
CA LEU A 149 -42.42 -0.94 -13.21
C LEU A 149 -43.29 -2.15 -12.87
N LEU A 150 -44.39 -2.27 -13.60
CA LEU A 150 -45.33 -3.37 -13.54
C LEU A 150 -44.64 -4.62 -14.11
N VAL A 151 -43.87 -5.32 -13.28
CA VAL A 151 -43.38 -6.66 -13.61
C VAL A 151 -44.57 -7.60 -13.53
N ARG A 152 -45.12 -7.98 -14.70
CA ARG A 152 -46.12 -9.04 -14.80
C ARG A 152 -45.49 -10.38 -14.45
N PRO A 153 -46.11 -11.24 -13.62
CA PRO A 153 -45.65 -12.61 -13.44
C PRO A 153 -46.22 -13.47 -14.58
N HIS A 154 -45.35 -14.06 -15.38
CA HIS A 154 -45.68 -15.26 -16.16
C HIS A 154 -44.66 -16.34 -15.84
N ASN A 155 -45.05 -17.25 -14.95
CA ASN A 155 -44.50 -18.60 -14.90
C ASN A 155 -44.93 -19.33 -16.16
N GLN A 156 -43.99 -19.83 -16.97
CA GLN A 156 -44.05 -21.19 -17.49
C GLN A 156 -42.62 -21.71 -17.75
N LEU A 157 -42.36 -22.90 -17.22
CA LEU A 157 -41.20 -23.73 -17.56
C LEU A 157 -41.10 -23.90 -19.08
N GLN A 158 -39.89 -23.82 -19.64
CA GLN A 158 -39.54 -24.62 -20.81
C GLN A 158 -38.35 -25.51 -20.46
N VAL A 159 -38.68 -26.78 -20.22
CA VAL A 159 -37.78 -27.91 -20.32
C VAL A 159 -37.42 -28.05 -21.80
N VAL A 160 -36.17 -27.80 -22.16
CA VAL A 160 -35.66 -28.12 -23.50
C VAL A 160 -35.34 -29.62 -23.52
N HIS A 161 -36.27 -30.41 -24.03
CA HIS A 161 -36.00 -31.80 -24.43
C HIS A 161 -35.61 -31.81 -25.92
N LEU A 162 -34.37 -32.22 -26.16
CA LEU A 162 -33.80 -32.53 -27.47
C LEU A 162 -34.53 -33.76 -28.04
N VAL A 163 -35.19 -33.63 -29.19
CA VAL A 163 -35.67 -34.77 -29.97
C VAL A 163 -34.98 -34.76 -31.33
N HIS A 164 -34.02 -35.68 -31.48
CA HIS A 164 -33.57 -36.22 -32.75
C HIS A 164 -34.75 -36.88 -33.48
N LYS A 165 -34.89 -36.64 -34.79
CA LYS A 165 -35.39 -37.65 -35.73
C LYS A 165 -34.61 -37.58 -37.04
N LEU A 166 -34.38 -38.78 -37.55
CA LEU A 166 -33.57 -39.26 -38.67
C LEU A 166 -33.84 -38.55 -40.00
#